data_AF-A0A1C6U7F7-F1
#
_entry.id   AF-A0A1C6U7F7-F1
#
_cell.length_a   1.000
_cell.length_b   1.000
_cell.length_c   1.000
_cell.angle_alpha   90.00
_cell.angle_beta   90.00
_cell.angle_gamma   90.00
#
_symmetry.space_group_name_H-M   'P 1'
#
loop_
_entity.id
_entity.type
_entity.pdbx_description
1 polymer ?
#
loop_
_entity_poly.entity_id
_entity_poly.type
_entity_poly.pdbx_seq_one_letter_code
_entity_poly.pdbx_strand_id
1 'polypeptide(L)'
;MRLGRLLAVGAGVVAARYVLREVRTSPGAPALERTNFRGRTVTLAAGPALAVGAATAGALGAGSAPAGAAALLAGVGAGTVGLYDDIVGARPEQKTAKGFAGHLAALREGRVTAGLVKIVGVGAAGLGAAALLAADRRVAAHPRRQRAGVLGRGLDVLLGAGVVAGTANLVNLLDLRPGRALKAGMLLGAPLSTGPTGGSPRALSVPPPGWSERTSTSG
;
A
#
# COMPACT_ATOMS: atom_id res chain seq x y z
N MET A 1 -18.14 14.07 -3.26
CA MET A 1 -17.27 12.95 -2.83
C MET A 1 -17.05 11.88 -3.91
N ARG A 2 -18.06 11.48 -4.71
CA ARG A 2 -17.89 10.46 -5.77
C ARG A 2 -16.98 10.91 -6.93
N LEU A 3 -17.10 12.17 -7.37
CA LEU A 3 -16.28 12.71 -8.46
C LEU A 3 -14.77 12.72 -8.15
N GLY A 4 -14.38 13.16 -6.94
CA GLY A 4 -12.98 13.15 -6.53
C GLY A 4 -12.35 11.75 -6.50
N ARG A 5 -13.11 10.73 -6.10
CA ARG A 5 -12.65 9.32 -6.16
C ARG A 5 -12.50 8.83 -7.60
N LEU A 6 -13.43 9.19 -8.49
CA LEU A 6 -13.32 8.85 -9.91
C LEU A 6 -12.11 9.52 -10.58
N LEU A 7 -11.82 10.78 -10.23
CA LEU A 7 -10.64 11.50 -10.71
C LEU A 7 -9.35 10.85 -10.19
N ALA A 8 -9.29 10.44 -8.92
CA ALA A 8 -8.14 9.74 -8.36
C ALA A 8 -7.90 8.38 -9.06
N VAL A 9 -8.96 7.61 -9.30
CA VAL A 9 -8.88 6.36 -10.08
C VAL A 9 -8.42 6.64 -11.51
N GLY A 10 -8.98 7.65 -12.17
CA GLY A 10 -8.58 8.06 -13.51
C GLY A 10 -7.10 8.43 -13.59
N ALA A 11 -6.60 9.23 -12.66
CA ALA A 11 -5.19 9.58 -12.55
C ALA A 11 -4.30 8.35 -12.32
N GLY A 12 -4.74 7.41 -11.49
CA GLY A 12 -4.04 6.13 -11.30
C GLY A 12 -3.98 5.29 -12.57
N VAL A 13 -5.06 5.23 -13.35
CA VAL A 13 -5.09 4.52 -14.65
C VAL A 13 -4.13 5.18 -15.65
N VAL A 14 -4.11 6.51 -15.71
CA VAL A 14 -3.17 7.26 -16.58
C VAL A 14 -1.72 6.99 -16.17
N ALA A 15 -1.41 7.06 -14.87
CA ALA A 15 -0.08 6.76 -14.35
C ALA A 15 0.35 5.32 -14.66
N ALA A 16 -0.54 4.33 -14.47
CA ALA A 16 -0.26 2.94 -14.82
C ALA A 16 0.04 2.77 -16.31
N ARG A 17 -0.75 3.39 -17.19
CA ARG A 17 -0.54 3.32 -18.65
C ARG A 17 0.78 3.96 -19.06
N TYR A 18 1.11 5.11 -18.46
CA TYR A 18 2.38 5.78 -18.69
C TYR A 18 3.55 4.89 -18.30
N VAL A 19 3.57 4.37 -17.07
CA VAL A 19 4.63 3.47 -16.58
C VAL A 19 4.72 2.20 -17.44
N LEU A 20 3.60 1.60 -17.81
CA LEU A 20 3.60 0.41 -18.66
C LEU A 20 4.25 0.70 -20.02
N ARG A 21 3.95 1.86 -20.61
CA ARG A 21 4.56 2.29 -21.88
C ARG A 21 6.07 2.48 -21.71
N GLU A 22 6.48 3.29 -20.74
CA GLU A 22 7.88 3.61 -20.51
C GLU A 22 8.72 2.36 -20.21
N VAL A 23 8.22 1.46 -19.36
CA VAL A 23 8.92 0.20 -19.05
C VAL A 23 9.08 -0.67 -20.29
N ARG A 24 8.04 -0.77 -21.14
CA ARG A 24 8.09 -1.57 -22.38
C ARG A 24 9.01 -0.99 -23.45
N THR A 25 9.16 0.33 -23.49
CA THR A 25 10.06 1.01 -24.44
C THR A 25 11.47 1.20 -23.87
N SER A 26 11.69 0.88 -22.59
CA SER A 26 13.00 1.04 -21.96
C SER A 26 14.01 0.00 -22.46
N PRO A 27 15.32 0.33 -22.44
CA PRO A 27 16.38 -0.64 -22.74
C PRO A 27 16.37 -1.88 -21.81
N GLY A 28 15.77 -1.76 -20.62
CA GLY A 28 15.63 -2.85 -19.65
C GLY A 28 14.43 -3.77 -19.89
N ALA A 29 13.59 -3.50 -20.89
CA ALA A 29 12.41 -4.30 -21.19
C ALA A 29 12.70 -5.81 -21.37
N PRO A 30 13.79 -6.23 -22.05
CA PRO A 30 14.13 -7.65 -22.20
C PRO A 30 14.37 -8.37 -20.86
N ALA A 31 14.83 -7.66 -19.82
CA ALA A 31 15.05 -8.25 -18.49
C ALA A 31 13.73 -8.64 -17.78
N LEU A 32 12.60 -8.13 -18.27
CA LEU A 32 11.26 -8.39 -17.75
C LEU A 32 10.48 -9.40 -18.60
N GLU A 33 11.12 -9.98 -19.61
CA GLU A 33 10.51 -11.02 -20.44
C GLU A 33 10.65 -12.41 -19.81
N ARG A 34 9.57 -13.17 -19.89
CA ARG A 34 9.48 -14.54 -19.38
C ARG A 34 8.76 -15.42 -20.36
N THR A 35 9.26 -16.64 -20.53
CA THR A 35 8.52 -17.68 -21.25
C THR A 35 7.55 -18.34 -20.28
N ASN A 36 6.27 -18.33 -20.59
CA ASN A 36 5.27 -19.02 -19.79
C ASN A 36 5.31 -20.54 -20.02
N PHE A 37 4.55 -21.30 -19.23
CA PHE A 37 4.43 -22.77 -19.35
C PHE A 37 3.91 -23.25 -20.72
N ARG A 38 3.35 -22.34 -21.53
CA ARG A 38 2.88 -22.62 -22.91
C ARG A 38 3.89 -22.16 -23.97
N GLY A 39 5.13 -21.86 -23.59
CA GLY A 39 6.18 -21.45 -24.53
C GLY A 39 6.04 -20.03 -25.09
N ARG A 40 5.10 -19.21 -24.59
CA ARG A 40 4.91 -17.83 -25.08
C ARG A 40 5.65 -16.82 -24.21
N THR A 41 6.30 -15.86 -24.84
CA THR A 41 6.91 -14.71 -24.16
C THR A 41 5.81 -13.81 -23.57
N VAL A 42 5.95 -13.50 -22.29
CA VAL A 42 5.11 -12.57 -21.52
C VAL A 42 6.00 -11.57 -20.79
N THR A 43 5.49 -10.36 -20.59
CA THR A 43 6.23 -9.28 -19.91
C THR A 43 5.72 -9.07 -18.49
N LEU A 44 6.64 -8.86 -17.55
CA LEU A 44 6.34 -8.51 -16.15
C LEU A 44 6.12 -7.00 -15.94
N ALA A 45 6.18 -6.18 -16.99
CA ALA A 45 5.98 -4.73 -16.92
C ALA A 45 4.63 -4.28 -16.34
N ALA A 46 3.64 -5.17 -16.33
CA ALA A 46 2.33 -4.90 -15.73
C ALA A 46 2.39 -4.73 -14.20
N GLY A 47 3.32 -5.41 -13.51
CA GLY A 47 3.46 -5.32 -12.05
C GLY A 47 3.80 -3.91 -11.58
N PRO A 48 4.92 -3.32 -12.04
CA PRO A 48 5.30 -1.94 -11.69
C PRO A 48 4.24 -0.91 -12.09
N ALA A 49 3.63 -1.08 -13.26
CA ALA A 49 2.56 -0.20 -13.73
C ALA A 49 1.35 -0.19 -12.79
N LEU A 50 0.91 -1.37 -12.33
CA LEU A 50 -0.19 -1.49 -11.38
C LEU A 50 0.17 -0.94 -10.00
N ALA A 51 1.39 -1.20 -9.52
CA ALA A 51 1.85 -0.68 -8.25
C ALA A 51 1.83 0.87 -8.22
N VAL A 52 2.35 1.52 -9.27
CA VAL A 52 2.32 2.97 -9.40
C VAL A 52 0.89 3.48 -9.55
N GLY A 53 0.08 2.89 -10.42
CA GLY A 53 -1.31 3.34 -10.60
C GLY A 53 -2.16 3.24 -9.33
N ALA A 54 -2.03 2.14 -8.59
CA ALA A 54 -2.74 1.95 -7.32
C ALA A 54 -2.23 2.91 -6.24
N ALA A 55 -0.91 3.12 -6.16
CA ALA A 55 -0.30 4.08 -5.24
C ALA A 55 -0.78 5.52 -5.53
N THR A 56 -0.79 5.94 -6.80
CA THR A 56 -1.27 7.25 -7.23
C THR A 56 -2.75 7.44 -6.93
N ALA A 57 -3.60 6.46 -7.25
CA ALA A 57 -5.03 6.54 -6.94
C ALA A 57 -5.28 6.58 -5.43
N GLY A 58 -4.56 5.77 -4.65
CA GLY A 58 -4.63 5.76 -3.19
C GLY A 58 -4.18 7.09 -2.58
N ALA A 59 -3.11 7.69 -3.12
CA ALA A 59 -2.58 8.97 -2.65
C ALA A 59 -3.55 10.13 -2.91
N LEU A 60 -4.09 10.23 -4.13
CA LEU A 60 -5.02 11.28 -4.51
C LEU A 60 -6.40 11.09 -3.89
N GLY A 61 -6.78 9.85 -3.57
CA GLY A 61 -8.00 9.52 -2.85
C GLY A 61 -7.90 9.68 -1.33
N ALA A 62 -6.70 9.93 -0.79
CA ALA A 62 -6.47 10.02 0.64
C ALA A 62 -7.08 11.30 1.23
N GLY A 63 -7.67 11.16 2.43
CA GLY A 63 -8.28 12.29 3.13
C GLY A 63 -7.30 13.22 3.85
N SER A 64 -5.99 12.93 3.77
CA SER A 64 -4.91 13.65 4.43
C SER A 64 -3.57 13.38 3.72
N ALA A 65 -2.60 14.30 3.85
CA ALA A 65 -1.27 14.14 3.30
C ALA A 65 -0.51 12.92 3.86
N PRO A 66 -0.53 12.62 5.18
CA PRO A 66 0.16 11.44 5.71
C PRO A 66 -0.42 10.13 5.20
N ALA A 67 -1.75 10.04 5.05
CA ALA A 67 -2.38 8.86 4.46
C ALA A 67 -2.03 8.70 2.98
N GLY A 68 -1.93 9.80 2.24
CA GLY A 68 -1.49 9.76 0.84
C GLY A 68 -0.03 9.33 0.70
N ALA A 69 0.86 9.85 1.55
CA ALA A 69 2.26 9.44 1.61
C ALA A 69 2.42 7.96 1.99
N ALA A 70 1.61 7.47 2.94
CA ALA A 70 1.59 6.06 3.31
C ALA A 70 1.19 5.15 2.14
N ALA A 71 0.17 5.55 1.36
CA ALA A 71 -0.25 4.80 0.16
C ALA A 71 0.86 4.76 -0.91
N LEU A 72 1.55 5.89 -1.13
CA LEU A 72 2.71 5.95 -2.03
C LEU A 72 3.85 5.05 -1.56
N LEU A 73 4.24 5.16 -0.29
CA LEU A 73 5.34 4.40 0.28
C LEU A 73 5.08 2.90 0.25
N ALA A 74 3.87 2.48 0.65
CA ALA A 74 3.49 1.07 0.62
C ALA A 74 3.42 0.53 -0.83
N GLY A 75 2.74 1.24 -1.74
CA GLY A 75 2.54 0.77 -3.11
C GLY A 75 3.81 0.77 -3.95
N VAL A 76 4.55 1.87 -3.95
CA VAL A 76 5.82 1.98 -4.68
C VAL A 76 6.89 1.12 -4.02
N GLY A 77 7.01 1.16 -2.69
CA GLY A 77 8.01 0.36 -1.96
C GLY A 77 7.81 -1.15 -2.12
N ALA A 78 6.58 -1.65 -2.01
CA ALA A 78 6.31 -3.06 -2.28
C ALA A 78 6.50 -3.40 -3.77
N GLY A 79 6.11 -2.49 -4.67
CA GLY A 79 6.27 -2.66 -6.12
C GLY A 79 7.73 -2.72 -6.58
N THR A 80 8.61 -1.88 -6.03
CA THR A 80 10.05 -1.89 -6.36
C THR A 80 10.73 -3.15 -5.84
N VAL A 81 10.38 -3.58 -4.62
CA VAL A 81 10.89 -4.83 -4.05
C VAL A 81 10.39 -6.05 -4.83
N GLY A 82 9.12 -6.04 -5.26
CA GLY A 82 8.58 -7.07 -6.15
C GLY A 82 9.29 -7.11 -7.51
N LEU A 83 9.51 -5.96 -8.13
CA LEU A 83 10.26 -5.85 -9.39
C LEU A 83 11.70 -6.37 -9.26
N TYR A 84 12.37 -6.05 -8.15
CA TYR A 84 13.70 -6.57 -7.87
C TYR A 84 13.70 -8.10 -7.76
N ASP A 85 12.73 -8.67 -7.04
CA ASP A 85 12.54 -10.13 -6.92
C ASP A 85 12.27 -10.79 -8.29
N ASP A 86 11.46 -10.15 -9.14
CA ASP A 86 11.16 -10.63 -10.50
C ASP A 86 12.40 -10.69 -11.41
N ILE A 87 13.29 -9.72 -11.27
CA ILE A 87 14.56 -9.64 -12.03
C ILE A 87 15.59 -10.62 -11.47
N VAL A 88 15.77 -10.67 -10.15
CA VAL A 88 16.82 -11.47 -9.49
C VAL A 88 16.44 -12.95 -9.38
N GLY A 89 15.16 -13.26 -9.16
CA GLY A 89 14.63 -14.64 -9.12
C GLY A 89 14.76 -15.41 -10.44
N ALA A 90 15.18 -14.74 -11.52
CA ALA A 90 15.58 -15.34 -12.80
C ALA A 90 16.82 -16.24 -12.70
N ARG A 91 17.69 -15.96 -11.74
CA ARG A 91 19.04 -16.52 -11.73
C ARG A 91 18.99 -17.95 -11.19
N PRO A 92 19.39 -18.97 -11.98
CA PRO A 92 19.29 -20.38 -11.59
C PRO A 92 20.08 -20.72 -10.32
N GLU A 93 21.05 -19.88 -9.96
CA GLU A 93 21.95 -20.02 -8.80
C GLU A 93 21.27 -19.82 -7.43
N GLN A 94 20.05 -19.28 -7.37
CA GLN A 94 19.34 -19.01 -6.10
C GLN A 94 18.28 -20.05 -5.71
N LYS A 95 18.16 -21.17 -6.45
CA LYS A 95 17.15 -22.21 -6.18
C LYS A 95 17.35 -23.00 -4.86
N THR A 96 18.43 -22.78 -4.13
CA THR A 96 18.87 -23.66 -3.04
C THR A 96 18.29 -23.30 -1.66
N ALA A 97 17.76 -22.09 -1.45
CA ALA A 97 17.13 -21.71 -0.17
C ALA A 97 15.63 -21.44 -0.34
N LYS A 98 14.79 -22.46 -0.14
CA LYS A 98 13.33 -22.29 -0.12
C LYS A 98 12.84 -22.05 1.31
N GLY A 99 12.09 -20.96 1.49
CA GLY A 99 11.34 -20.67 2.71
C GLY A 99 12.08 -19.81 3.74
N PHE A 100 11.31 -19.28 4.71
CA PHE A 100 11.78 -18.32 5.72
C PHE A 100 12.96 -18.86 6.56
N ALA A 101 12.89 -20.15 6.93
CA ALA A 101 13.96 -20.83 7.67
C ALA A 101 15.25 -20.97 6.84
N GLY A 102 15.15 -21.21 5.53
CA GLY A 102 16.30 -21.30 4.62
C GLY A 102 16.99 -19.95 4.43
N HIS A 103 16.21 -18.86 4.33
CA HIS A 103 16.76 -17.51 4.27
C HIS A 103 17.42 -17.09 5.59
N LEU A 104 16.85 -17.47 6.73
CA LEU A 104 17.42 -17.18 8.04
C LEU A 104 18.69 -18.00 8.32
N ALA A 105 18.73 -19.26 7.90
CA ALA A 105 19.94 -20.09 7.94
C ALA A 105 21.04 -19.51 7.05
N ALA A 106 20.71 -19.10 5.83
CA ALA A 106 21.65 -18.44 4.93
C ALA A 106 22.19 -17.12 5.51
N LEU A 107 21.35 -16.35 6.21
CA LEU A 107 21.79 -15.14 6.91
C LEU A 107 22.78 -15.43 8.04
N ARG A 108 22.59 -16.53 8.78
CA ARG A 108 23.55 -16.98 9.80
C ARG A 108 24.90 -17.38 9.20
N GLU A 109 24.90 -17.78 7.93
CA GLU A 109 26.11 -18.06 7.14
C GLU A 109 26.64 -16.81 6.41
N GLY A 110 26.13 -15.61 6.72
CA GLY A 110 26.56 -14.34 6.12
C GLY A 110 26.05 -14.09 4.69
N ARG A 111 25.14 -14.93 4.17
CA ARG A 111 24.60 -14.79 2.81
C ARG A 111 23.27 -14.05 2.81
N VAL A 112 23.25 -12.89 2.15
CA VAL A 112 22.01 -12.14 1.90
C VAL A 112 21.29 -12.76 0.71
N THR A 113 20.09 -13.29 0.95
CA THR A 113 19.25 -13.92 -0.09
C THR A 113 18.22 -12.92 -0.61
N ALA A 114 17.76 -13.10 -1.85
CA ALA A 114 16.69 -12.27 -2.43
C ALA A 114 15.40 -12.31 -1.60
N GLY A 115 15.06 -13.47 -1.01
CA GLY A 115 13.93 -13.61 -0.10
C GLY A 115 14.04 -12.74 1.15
N LEU A 116 15.25 -12.59 1.73
CA LEU A 116 15.47 -11.69 2.85
C LEU A 116 15.30 -10.22 2.45
N VAL A 117 15.85 -9.83 1.28
CA VAL A 117 15.66 -8.49 0.73
C VAL A 117 14.17 -8.18 0.54
N LYS A 118 13.38 -9.16 0.09
CA LYS A 118 11.93 -9.03 -0.05
C LYS A 118 11.23 -8.78 1.28
N ILE A 119 11.52 -9.60 2.30
CA ILE A 119 10.92 -9.49 3.62
C ILE A 119 11.27 -8.15 4.26
N VAL A 120 12.55 -7.77 4.26
CA VAL A 120 13.03 -6.52 4.85
C VAL A 120 12.48 -5.32 4.08
N GLY A 121 12.50 -5.36 2.75
CA GLY A 121 12.01 -4.27 1.91
C GLY A 121 10.51 -4.01 2.08
N VAL A 122 9.69 -5.06 1.98
CA VAL A 122 8.23 -4.95 2.18
C VAL A 122 7.91 -4.60 3.63
N GLY A 123 8.63 -5.18 4.59
CA GLY A 123 8.47 -4.88 6.02
C GLY A 123 8.80 -3.43 6.34
N ALA A 124 9.90 -2.88 5.80
CA ALA A 124 10.30 -1.49 5.99
C ALA A 124 9.31 -0.51 5.33
N ALA A 125 8.85 -0.81 4.11
CA ALA A 125 7.82 -0.02 3.44
C ALA A 125 6.51 -0.02 4.23
N GLY A 126 6.10 -1.19 4.74
CA GLY A 126 4.92 -1.33 5.59
C GLY A 126 5.05 -0.58 6.93
N LEU A 127 6.21 -0.65 7.58
CA LEU A 127 6.49 0.07 8.82
C LEU A 127 6.47 1.57 8.63
N GLY A 128 7.12 2.07 7.57
CA GLY A 128 7.10 3.49 7.24
C GLY A 128 5.68 3.98 6.92
N ALA A 129 4.90 3.20 6.17
CA ALA A 129 3.51 3.54 5.87
C ALA A 129 2.65 3.58 7.14
N ALA A 130 2.82 2.61 8.05
CA ALA A 130 2.12 2.58 9.33
C ALA A 130 2.53 3.75 10.25
N ALA A 131 3.81 4.14 10.24
CA ALA A 131 4.30 5.30 10.97
C ALA A 131 3.72 6.61 10.43
N LEU A 132 3.62 6.77 9.11
CA LEU A 132 2.99 7.91 8.47
C LEU A 132 1.49 8.01 8.81
N LEU A 133 0.78 6.88 8.80
CA LEU A 133 -0.63 6.83 9.22
C LEU A 133 -0.80 7.17 10.70
N ALA A 134 0.11 6.68 11.55
CA ALA A 134 0.13 6.99 12.98
C ALA A 134 0.39 8.48 13.27
N ALA A 135 1.09 9.19 12.38
CA ALA A 135 1.34 10.63 12.46
C ALA A 135 0.17 11.48 11.95
N ASP A 136 -0.84 10.88 11.29
CA ASP A 136 -2.05 11.59 10.91
C ASP A 136 -2.78 12.09 12.16
N ARG A 137 -3.07 13.41 12.20
CA ARG A 137 -3.79 14.05 13.31
C ARG A 137 -5.11 13.37 13.64
N ARG A 138 -5.83 12.83 12.64
CA ARG A 138 -7.11 12.13 12.85
C ARG A 138 -6.92 10.79 13.57
N VAL A 139 -5.82 10.10 13.27
CA VAL A 139 -5.44 8.84 13.92
C VAL A 139 -4.85 9.11 15.30
N ALA A 140 -4.01 10.14 15.44
CA ALA A 140 -3.44 10.56 16.71
C ALA A 140 -4.51 11.07 17.70
N ALA A 141 -5.58 11.71 17.22
CA ALA A 141 -6.68 12.21 18.04
C ALA A 141 -7.63 11.10 18.55
N HIS A 142 -7.44 9.84 18.17
CA HIS A 142 -8.34 8.77 18.59
C HIS A 142 -8.25 8.53 20.10
N PRO A 143 -9.38 8.52 20.85
CA PRO A 143 -9.35 8.44 22.32
C PRO A 143 -8.61 7.21 22.87
N ARG A 144 -8.69 6.06 22.18
CA ARG A 144 -7.95 4.84 22.54
C ARG A 144 -6.44 5.01 22.42
N ARG A 145 -5.98 5.75 21.40
CA ARG A 145 -4.56 5.99 21.13
C ARG A 145 -3.99 7.07 22.05
N GLN A 146 -4.79 8.07 22.41
CA GLN A 146 -4.41 9.07 23.41
C GLN A 146 -4.25 8.47 24.82
N ARG A 147 -5.12 7.51 25.17
CA ARG A 147 -4.99 6.74 26.42
C ARG A 147 -3.85 5.72 26.39
N ALA A 148 -3.36 5.34 25.21
CA ALA A 148 -2.25 4.42 25.07
C ALA A 148 -0.92 5.14 25.38
N GLY A 149 -0.11 4.54 26.26
CA GLY A 149 1.27 4.96 26.49
C GLY A 149 2.17 4.75 25.27
N VAL A 150 3.45 5.10 25.39
CA VAL A 150 4.45 4.97 24.31
C VAL A 150 4.48 3.55 23.73
N LEU A 151 4.45 2.53 24.60
CA LEU A 151 4.44 1.12 24.19
C LEU A 151 3.19 0.75 23.37
N GLY A 152 2.00 1.18 23.79
CA GLY A 152 0.76 0.88 23.07
C GLY A 152 0.72 1.53 21.69
N ARG A 153 1.27 2.75 21.55
CA ARG A 153 1.40 3.42 20.25
C ARG A 153 2.41 2.73 19.34
N GLY A 154 3.51 2.21 19.90
CA GLY A 154 4.49 1.40 19.18
C GLY A 154 3.89 0.10 18.66
N LEU A 155 3.14 -0.62 19.51
CA LEU A 155 2.44 -1.84 19.11
C LEU A 155 1.42 -1.59 18.00
N ASP A 156 0.68 -0.48 18.05
CA ASP A 156 -0.29 -0.12 17.00
C ASP A 156 0.41 0.10 15.63
N VAL A 157 1.59 0.73 15.63
CA VAL A 157 2.41 0.88 14.42
C VAL A 157 2.91 -0.47 13.91
N LEU A 158 3.38 -1.35 14.80
CA LEU A 158 3.85 -2.69 14.42
C LEU A 158 2.71 -3.56 13.85
N LEU A 159 1.52 -3.50 14.45
CA LEU A 159 0.32 -4.16 13.93
C LEU A 159 -0.05 -3.61 12.54
N GLY A 160 -0.05 -2.29 12.38
CA GLY A 160 -0.26 -1.65 11.08
C GLY A 160 0.76 -2.10 10.02
N ALA A 161 2.04 -2.18 10.39
CA ALA A 161 3.10 -2.66 9.52
C ALA A 161 2.87 -4.12 9.12
N GLY A 162 2.51 -4.97 10.08
CA GLY A 162 2.16 -6.37 9.85
C GLY A 162 0.96 -6.55 8.92
N VAL A 163 -0.08 -5.72 9.05
CA VAL A 163 -1.23 -5.72 8.15
C VAL A 163 -0.82 -5.34 6.74
N VAL A 164 -0.01 -4.28 6.56
CA VAL A 164 0.45 -3.85 5.23
C VAL A 164 1.30 -4.93 4.57
N ALA A 165 2.32 -5.44 5.27
CA ALA A 165 3.21 -6.47 4.76
C ALA A 165 2.48 -7.80 4.52
N GLY A 166 1.59 -8.20 5.43
CA GLY A 166 0.76 -9.39 5.31
C GLY A 166 -0.20 -9.31 4.12
N THR A 167 -0.79 -8.13 3.87
CA THR A 167 -1.65 -7.89 2.70
C THR A 167 -0.85 -7.99 1.41
N ALA A 168 0.35 -7.39 1.35
CA ALA A 168 1.23 -7.49 0.20
C ALA A 168 1.62 -8.97 -0.09
N ASN A 169 1.97 -9.73 0.95
CA ASN A 169 2.26 -11.16 0.82
C ASN A 169 1.04 -11.97 0.38
N LEU A 170 -0.14 -11.68 0.93
CA LEU A 170 -1.39 -12.34 0.54
C LEU A 170 -1.72 -12.09 -0.94
N VAL A 171 -1.61 -10.84 -1.41
CA VAL A 171 -1.82 -10.48 -2.82
C VAL A 171 -0.84 -11.23 -3.72
N ASN A 172 0.44 -11.31 -3.33
CA ASN A 172 1.46 -12.07 -4.04
C ASN A 172 1.13 -13.58 -4.10
N LEU A 173 0.63 -14.17 -3.02
CA LEU A 173 0.23 -15.59 -2.98
C LEU A 173 -1.03 -15.90 -3.83
N LEU A 174 -1.94 -14.93 -3.96
CA LEU A 174 -3.12 -15.07 -4.82
C LEU A 174 -2.79 -14.99 -6.32
N ASP A 175 -1.57 -14.59 -6.69
CA ASP A 175 -1.14 -14.40 -8.08
C ASP A 175 -0.61 -15.67 -8.78
N LEU A 176 -0.78 -16.85 -8.18
CA LEU A 176 -0.36 -18.14 -8.75
C LEU A 176 -1.14 -18.60 -10.00
N ARG A 177 -2.11 -17.81 -10.49
CA ARG A 177 -2.83 -18.02 -11.76
C ARG A 177 -3.10 -16.68 -12.43
N PRO A 178 -2.74 -16.49 -13.71
CA PRO A 178 -2.82 -15.18 -14.36
C PRO A 178 -4.25 -14.62 -14.29
N GLY A 179 -4.41 -13.46 -13.65
CA GLY A 179 -5.68 -12.72 -13.58
C GLY A 179 -6.47 -12.81 -12.26
N ARG A 180 -6.02 -13.55 -11.23
CA ARG A 180 -6.68 -13.53 -9.90
C ARG A 180 -6.29 -12.35 -9.04
N ALA A 181 -5.03 -11.91 -9.04
CA ALA A 181 -4.61 -10.74 -8.26
C ALA A 181 -5.30 -9.45 -8.71
N LEU A 182 -5.49 -9.26 -10.03
CA LEU A 182 -6.23 -8.12 -10.58
C LEU A 182 -7.71 -8.16 -10.18
N LYS A 183 -8.35 -9.34 -10.25
CA LYS A 183 -9.74 -9.54 -9.82
C LYS A 183 -9.91 -9.36 -8.30
N ALA A 184 -8.97 -9.87 -7.50
CA ALA A 184 -8.98 -9.74 -6.04
C ALA A 184 -8.71 -8.29 -5.60
N GLY A 185 -7.76 -7.59 -6.24
CA GLY A 185 -7.52 -6.17 -6.04
C GLY A 185 -8.73 -5.31 -6.41
N MET A 186 -9.42 -5.64 -7.51
CA MET A 186 -10.70 -4.99 -7.86
C MET A 186 -11.82 -5.33 -6.86
N LEU A 187 -11.91 -6.58 -6.41
CA LEU A 187 -12.91 -7.04 -5.44
C LEU A 187 -12.69 -6.49 -4.03
N LEU A 188 -11.45 -6.22 -3.63
CA LEU A 188 -11.10 -5.62 -2.33
C LEU A 188 -11.09 -4.09 -2.39
N GLY A 189 -10.67 -3.51 -3.51
CA GLY A 189 -10.65 -2.07 -3.74
C GLY A 189 -12.04 -1.46 -3.97
N ALA A 190 -12.97 -2.19 -4.60
CA ALA A 190 -14.33 -1.69 -4.86
C ALA A 190 -15.16 -1.44 -3.58
N PRO A 191 -15.14 -2.32 -2.55
CA PRO A 191 -15.79 -2.05 -1.26
C PRO A 191 -15.07 -0.96 -0.45
N LEU A 192 -13.74 -0.88 -0.50
CA LEU A 192 -12.97 0.14 0.24
C LEU A 192 -13.12 1.54 -0.36
N SER A 193 -13.37 1.64 -1.67
CA SER A 193 -13.68 2.89 -2.37
C SER A 193 -15.15 3.30 -2.28
N THR A 194 -16.03 2.44 -1.77
CA THR A 194 -17.47 2.70 -1.57
C THR A 194 -17.92 2.65 -0.11
N GLY A 195 -17.06 2.17 0.80
CA GLY A 195 -17.37 1.98 2.21
C GLY A 195 -17.40 3.27 3.06
N PRO A 196 -18.15 3.28 4.18
CA PRO A 196 -18.37 4.47 5.03
C PRO A 196 -17.13 5.01 5.76
N THR A 197 -16.03 4.26 5.79
CA THR A 197 -14.81 4.56 6.56
C THR A 197 -13.78 5.41 5.82
N GLY A 198 -14.00 5.69 4.52
CA GLY A 198 -13.18 6.61 3.73
C GLY A 198 -13.52 8.08 4.02
N GLY A 199 -13.22 8.55 5.23
CA GLY A 199 -13.23 9.96 5.62
C GLY A 199 -14.62 10.59 5.70
N SER A 200 -15.35 10.31 6.79
CA SER A 200 -16.52 11.09 7.17
C SER A 200 -16.10 12.16 8.20
N PRO A 201 -15.97 13.45 7.85
CA PRO A 201 -16.20 14.48 8.85
C PRO A 201 -17.71 14.47 9.09
N ARG A 202 -18.13 13.83 10.19
CA ARG A 202 -19.44 14.12 10.78
C ARG A 202 -19.34 15.57 11.24
N ALA A 203 -19.77 16.50 10.39
CA ALA A 203 -19.97 17.87 10.78
C ALA A 203 -21.01 17.84 11.90
N LEU A 204 -20.55 17.98 13.14
CA LEU A 204 -21.41 18.39 14.24
C LEU A 204 -21.93 19.77 13.85
N SER A 205 -23.17 19.81 13.40
CA SER A 205 -23.98 21.01 13.34
C SER A 205 -24.01 21.60 14.75
N VAL A 206 -23.15 22.58 15.01
CA VAL A 206 -23.35 23.51 16.11
C VAL A 206 -24.50 24.41 15.65
N PRO A 207 -25.69 24.36 16.29
CA PRO A 207 -26.74 25.31 15.97
C PRO A 207 -26.25 26.74 16.33
N PRO A 208 -26.62 27.76 15.55
CA PRO A 208 -26.24 29.13 15.86
C PRO A 208 -26.78 29.54 17.24
N PRO A 209 -26.03 30.31 18.05
CA PRO A 209 -26.53 30.82 19.31
C PRO A 209 -27.68 31.78 19.05
N GLY A 210 -28.90 31.31 19.28
CA GLY A 210 -30.12 32.09 19.29
C GLY A 210 -30.16 32.99 20.51
N TRP A 211 -30.43 34.26 20.26
CA TRP A 211 -30.62 35.33 21.22
C TRP A 211 -31.99 35.25 21.89
N SER A 212 -32.04 35.02 23.20
CA SER A 212 -33.07 35.44 24.17
C SER A 212 -32.64 34.85 25.52
N GLU A 213 -32.38 35.61 26.58
CA GLU A 213 -33.36 36.39 27.31
C GLU A 213 -32.67 37.55 28.05
N ARG A 214 -33.31 38.71 27.97
CA ARG A 214 -33.09 39.86 28.83
C ARG A 214 -34.16 39.79 29.90
N THR A 215 -33.80 39.40 31.12
CA THR A 215 -34.59 39.63 32.34
C THR A 215 -33.69 40.47 33.26
N SER A 216 -33.85 41.79 33.28
CA SER A 216 -34.78 42.51 34.17
C SER A 216 -34.56 42.16 35.64
N THR A 217 -33.62 42.83 36.29
CA THR A 217 -33.72 43.19 37.71
C THR A 217 -33.18 44.61 37.90
N SER A 218 -34.09 45.56 37.96
CA SER A 218 -33.91 46.89 38.54
C SER A 218 -35.23 47.26 39.20
N GLY A 219 -35.20 47.52 40.52
CA GLY A 219 -36.37 47.89 41.33
C GLY A 219 -36.41 47.12 42.62
#